data_AF-A0A2J4Z8P6-F1
#
_entry.id   AF-A0A2J4Z8P6-F1
#
_cell.length_a   1.000
_cell.length_b   1.000
_cell.length_c   1.000
_cell.angle_alpha   90.00
_cell.angle_beta   90.00
_cell.angle_gamma   90.00
#
_symmetry.space_group_name_H-M   'P 1'
#
loop_
_entity.id
_entity.type
_entity.pdbx_description
1 polymer ?
#
loop_
_entity_poly.entity_id
_entity_poly.type
_entity_poly.pdbx_seq_one_letter_code
_entity_poly.pdbx_strand_id
1 'polypeptide(L)'
;MLRVYHSNRLDVLEALMEFIVERQRLDDPFMPEMVLVQSTGMAQWLQMTLAQRFGIAANIEFPLPASFIWDMFVRVLKDIPGESAFSKQSMSWKLMTLLPQRLNDEAFTLLRHYLHDDSDKRKLFQLAARVADLYDQYLVYRPEWLMRWEADQRVDGLGDAQEWQAPLWKALVEYTAELGQPLWHRANLYQRFISALEAAEQPPAGLPSRVFICGISALPPVYLQALQALGKHVDVYVLFTNPCRYYWGDIKDPAFLAKLLSRQRRHHRETTRELPLFRDTQQAPGLFNDAGEQDVGNPLLASWGKLGRDYIYLLAGLERYEELDAFVDIAPDNLLHNLQADILELRNAAVAGRSAEEFANSRSKRLLAADDRSLTIHVCHSPQREVEVLHDRLLAMLEENPELTPRDIIVMVADIDSYSPYIQAVFGSASGERWLPWAISDRRARESHPALQAFITLLSLPDSRFASEDVLALLDVPVLAARFNINEEGLRYLRQWVNESGVRWGMDDDNVRELDLPATGQHTWRFGLTRMLLGYA
;
A
#
# COMPACT_ATOMS: atom_id res chain seq x y z
N MET A 1 -4.68 -18.75 20.62
CA MET A 1 -3.90 -17.77 21.42
C MET A 1 -3.29 -16.72 20.49
N LEU A 2 -3.24 -15.45 20.88
CA LEU A 2 -2.50 -14.41 20.11
C LEU A 2 -1.02 -14.41 20.50
N ARG A 3 -0.12 -14.61 19.54
CA ARG A 3 1.33 -14.61 19.72
C ARG A 3 1.97 -13.58 18.79
N VAL A 4 2.88 -12.77 19.32
CA VAL A 4 3.59 -11.73 18.58
C VAL A 4 5.08 -12.04 18.61
N TYR A 5 5.65 -12.30 17.43
CA TYR A 5 7.06 -12.58 17.23
C TYR A 5 7.74 -11.32 16.72
N HIS A 6 8.78 -10.89 17.44
CA HIS A 6 9.60 -9.74 17.05
C HIS A 6 10.94 -10.23 16.52
N SER A 7 11.32 -9.81 15.31
CA SER A 7 12.65 -10.06 14.75
C SER A 7 13.11 -8.91 13.87
N ASN A 8 14.41 -8.66 13.79
CA ASN A 8 15.01 -7.72 12.84
C ASN A 8 15.16 -8.28 11.42
N ARG A 9 14.82 -9.55 11.20
CA ARG A 9 15.00 -10.24 9.93
C ARG A 9 13.73 -10.99 9.54
N LEU A 10 13.27 -10.76 8.31
CA LEU A 10 12.06 -11.41 7.80
C LEU A 10 12.29 -12.92 7.61
N ASP A 11 13.50 -13.32 7.19
CA ASP A 11 13.89 -14.73 7.04
C ASP A 11 13.77 -15.54 8.34
N VAL A 12 14.01 -14.91 9.51
CA VAL A 12 13.81 -15.57 10.80
C VAL A 12 12.34 -15.79 11.07
N LEU A 13 11.50 -14.78 10.81
CA LEU A 13 10.05 -14.87 10.98
C LEU A 13 9.41 -15.89 10.05
N GLU A 14 9.94 -16.00 8.83
CA GLU A 14 9.53 -17.00 7.86
C GLU A 14 9.94 -18.40 8.32
N ALA A 15 11.18 -18.61 8.77
CA ALA A 15 11.60 -19.88 9.36
C ALA A 15 10.78 -20.27 10.61
N LEU A 16 10.30 -19.29 11.38
CA LEU A 16 9.36 -19.52 12.48
C LEU A 16 8.00 -20.00 11.98
N MET A 17 7.48 -19.37 10.93
CA MET A 17 6.26 -19.80 10.27
C MET A 17 6.39 -21.21 9.73
N GLU A 18 7.48 -21.53 9.01
CA GLU A 18 7.78 -22.88 8.53
C GLU A 18 7.76 -23.89 9.68
N PHE A 19 8.44 -23.60 10.79
CA PHE A 19 8.48 -24.48 11.94
C PHE A 19 7.10 -24.71 12.56
N ILE A 20 6.27 -23.68 12.66
CA ILE A 20 4.89 -23.79 13.16
C ILE A 20 4.07 -24.66 12.20
N VAL A 21 4.19 -24.43 10.89
CA VAL A 21 3.48 -25.19 9.86
C VAL A 21 3.85 -26.67 9.90
N GLU A 22 5.13 -26.98 10.03
CA GLU A 22 5.66 -28.34 10.10
C GLU A 22 5.21 -29.08 11.37
N ARG A 23 5.25 -28.39 12.52
CA ARG A 23 4.95 -28.98 13.83
C ARG A 23 3.46 -29.15 14.10
N GLN A 24 2.64 -28.23 13.60
CA GLN A 24 1.20 -28.21 13.78
C GLN A 24 0.54 -28.38 12.42
N ARG A 25 0.46 -29.60 11.91
CA ARG A 25 -0.22 -29.86 10.64
C ARG A 25 -1.71 -29.57 10.79
N LEU A 26 -2.32 -28.98 9.76
CA LEU A 26 -3.77 -28.81 9.71
C LEU A 26 -4.44 -30.18 9.63
N ASP A 27 -5.55 -30.33 10.34
CA ASP A 27 -6.28 -31.61 10.41
C ASP A 27 -7.04 -31.92 9.09
N ASP A 28 -7.52 -30.88 8.40
CA ASP A 28 -8.24 -30.99 7.13
C ASP A 28 -7.31 -30.63 5.95
N PRO A 29 -7.06 -31.54 5.00
CA PRO A 29 -6.19 -31.29 3.84
C PRO A 29 -6.72 -30.25 2.85
N PHE A 30 -8.02 -29.92 2.88
CA PHE A 30 -8.59 -28.88 2.01
C PHE A 30 -8.74 -27.52 2.70
N MET A 31 -8.42 -27.45 3.99
CA MET A 31 -8.38 -26.20 4.71
C MET A 31 -7.21 -25.35 4.22
N PRO A 32 -7.45 -24.10 3.81
CA PRO A 32 -6.37 -23.23 3.36
C PRO A 32 -5.52 -22.75 4.54
N GLU A 33 -4.23 -22.60 4.30
CA GLU A 33 -3.32 -21.90 5.20
C GLU A 33 -3.57 -20.39 5.08
N MET A 34 -3.85 -19.71 6.20
CA MET A 34 -4.26 -18.31 6.19
C MET A 34 -3.09 -17.39 6.52
N VAL A 35 -2.70 -16.52 5.57
CA VAL A 35 -1.57 -15.60 5.75
C VAL A 35 -1.94 -14.19 5.34
N LEU A 36 -2.14 -13.30 6.32
CA LEU A 36 -2.43 -11.89 6.06
C LEU A 36 -1.17 -11.18 5.58
N VAL A 37 -1.25 -10.58 4.40
CA VAL A 37 -0.20 -9.78 3.77
C VAL A 37 -0.79 -8.48 3.23
N GLN A 38 0.05 -7.46 3.01
CA GLN A 38 -0.36 -6.18 2.43
C GLN A 38 0.13 -5.95 0.99
N SER A 39 0.96 -6.85 0.46
CA SER A 39 1.50 -6.73 -0.90
C SER A 39 1.55 -8.08 -1.60
N THR A 40 1.39 -8.05 -2.92
CA THR A 40 1.56 -9.22 -3.80
C THR A 40 2.99 -9.73 -3.76
N GLY A 41 3.98 -8.84 -3.63
CA GLY A 41 5.40 -9.22 -3.49
C GLY A 41 5.65 -10.08 -2.25
N MET A 42 5.02 -9.75 -1.11
CA MET A 42 5.12 -10.58 0.10
C MET A 42 4.47 -11.96 -0.10
N ALA A 43 3.30 -12.01 -0.76
CA ALA A 43 2.63 -13.27 -1.07
C ALA A 43 3.52 -14.16 -1.96
N GLN A 44 4.09 -13.59 -3.03
CA GLN A 44 5.00 -14.30 -3.93
C GLN A 44 6.26 -14.79 -3.22
N TRP A 45 6.89 -13.93 -2.42
CA TRP A 45 8.07 -14.30 -1.64
C TRP A 45 7.77 -15.48 -0.71
N LEU A 46 6.69 -15.42 0.07
CA LEU A 46 6.27 -16.51 0.95
C LEU A 46 5.96 -17.79 0.17
N GLN A 47 5.21 -17.71 -0.95
CA GLN A 47 4.93 -18.86 -1.78
C GLN A 47 6.21 -19.54 -2.27
N MET A 48 7.19 -18.77 -2.72
CA MET A 48 8.47 -19.29 -3.20
C MET A 48 9.29 -19.90 -2.07
N THR A 49 9.42 -19.23 -0.93
CA THR A 49 10.25 -19.73 0.20
C THR A 49 9.62 -20.97 0.83
N LEU A 50 8.32 -20.97 1.09
CA LEU A 50 7.59 -22.14 1.60
C LEU A 50 7.68 -23.32 0.62
N ALA A 51 7.60 -23.07 -0.70
CA ALA A 51 7.75 -24.13 -1.70
C ALA A 51 9.18 -24.70 -1.73
N GLN A 52 10.21 -23.89 -1.50
CA GLN A 52 11.58 -24.38 -1.40
C GLN A 52 11.79 -25.29 -0.18
N ARG A 53 11.19 -24.94 0.96
CA ARG A 53 11.28 -25.73 2.19
C ARG A 53 10.45 -27.00 2.16
N PHE A 54 9.19 -26.91 1.74
CA PHE A 54 8.24 -28.02 1.78
C PHE A 54 8.15 -28.81 0.48
N GLY A 55 8.82 -28.36 -0.59
CA GLY A 55 8.75 -28.92 -1.94
C GLY A 55 7.53 -28.45 -2.75
N ILE A 56 6.50 -27.92 -2.08
CA ILE A 56 5.29 -27.35 -2.68
C ILE A 56 4.67 -26.32 -1.73
N ALA A 57 4.15 -25.22 -2.29
CA ALA A 57 3.26 -24.29 -1.59
C ALA A 57 1.93 -24.26 -2.34
N ALA A 58 0.88 -24.81 -1.74
CA ALA A 58 -0.46 -24.90 -2.32
C ALA A 58 -1.51 -24.63 -1.25
N ASN A 59 -2.70 -24.20 -1.69
CA ASN A 59 -3.84 -23.89 -0.82
C ASN A 59 -3.51 -22.88 0.29
N ILE A 60 -2.79 -21.80 -0.05
CA ILE A 60 -2.49 -20.69 0.87
C ILE A 60 -3.31 -19.48 0.42
N GLU A 61 -4.10 -18.94 1.33
CA GLU A 61 -4.85 -17.70 1.11
C GLU A 61 -4.08 -16.50 1.66
N PHE A 62 -3.99 -15.46 0.82
CA PHE A 62 -3.27 -14.21 1.13
C PHE A 62 -4.22 -13.00 1.23
N PRO A 63 -5.21 -12.98 2.14
CA PRO A 63 -6.16 -11.88 2.21
C PRO A 63 -5.52 -10.64 2.83
N LEU A 64 -5.98 -9.47 2.38
CA LEU A 64 -5.69 -8.20 3.07
C LEU A 64 -6.35 -8.21 4.46
N PRO A 65 -5.76 -7.53 5.47
CA PRO A 65 -6.33 -7.51 6.82
C PRO A 65 -7.80 -7.06 6.87
N ALA A 66 -8.16 -6.04 6.09
CA ALA A 66 -9.52 -5.53 6.06
C ALA A 66 -10.54 -6.55 5.51
N SER A 67 -10.14 -7.33 4.50
CA SER A 67 -10.97 -8.39 3.91
C SER A 67 -11.11 -9.57 4.86
N PHE A 68 -10.01 -9.96 5.51
CA PHE A 68 -10.00 -11.04 6.50
C PHE A 68 -10.91 -10.72 7.69
N ILE A 69 -10.81 -9.52 8.27
CA ILE A 69 -11.66 -9.12 9.41
C ILE A 69 -13.15 -9.13 9.01
N TRP A 70 -13.49 -8.70 7.79
CA TRP A 70 -14.87 -8.76 7.31
C TRP A 70 -15.36 -10.20 7.15
N ASP A 71 -14.55 -11.08 6.56
CA ASP A 71 -14.87 -12.51 6.46
C ASP A 71 -15.09 -13.13 7.85
N MET A 72 -14.27 -12.77 8.85
CA MET A 72 -14.50 -13.20 10.23
C MET A 72 -15.82 -12.66 10.82
N PHE A 73 -16.24 -11.44 10.47
CA PHE A 73 -17.57 -10.95 10.85
C PHE A 73 -18.68 -11.82 10.28
N VAL A 74 -18.58 -12.20 9.00
CA VAL A 74 -19.56 -13.07 8.33
C VAL A 74 -19.67 -14.45 8.98
N ARG A 75 -18.54 -15.02 9.43
CA ARG A 75 -18.51 -16.35 10.04
C ARG A 75 -19.00 -16.36 11.49
N VAL A 76 -18.71 -15.31 12.26
CA VAL A 76 -19.02 -15.25 13.71
C VAL A 76 -20.39 -14.66 14.00
N LEU A 77 -20.79 -13.63 13.26
CA LEU A 77 -22.05 -12.92 13.46
C LEU A 77 -23.12 -13.45 12.51
N LYS A 78 -24.38 -13.44 12.95
CA LYS A 78 -25.51 -13.90 12.13
C LYS A 78 -25.93 -12.84 11.13
N ASP A 79 -26.39 -13.29 9.96
CA ASP A 79 -27.03 -12.47 8.92
C ASP A 79 -26.19 -11.28 8.43
N ILE A 80 -24.87 -11.44 8.41
CA ILE A 80 -23.95 -10.47 7.81
C ILE A 80 -23.77 -10.80 6.32
N PRO A 81 -23.93 -9.83 5.41
CA PRO A 81 -23.72 -10.06 3.98
C PRO A 81 -22.24 -10.31 3.67
N GLY A 82 -21.97 -11.11 2.63
CA GLY A 82 -20.61 -11.39 2.18
C GLY A 82 -19.80 -10.12 1.86
N GLU A 83 -20.47 -9.05 1.41
CA GLU A 83 -19.87 -7.73 1.21
C GLU A 83 -20.65 -6.62 1.92
N SER A 84 -19.93 -5.59 2.38
CA SER A 84 -20.53 -4.43 3.01
C SER A 84 -21.27 -3.54 2.01
N ALA A 85 -22.49 -3.12 2.37
CA ALA A 85 -23.21 -2.07 1.63
C ALA A 85 -22.52 -0.69 1.71
N PHE A 86 -21.54 -0.55 2.60
CA PHE A 86 -20.71 0.64 2.82
C PHE A 86 -19.28 0.45 2.28
N SER A 87 -19.11 -0.31 1.20
CA SER A 87 -17.83 -0.30 0.46
C SER A 87 -17.58 1.08 -0.16
N LYS A 88 -16.31 1.48 -0.31
CA LYS A 88 -15.93 2.78 -0.90
C LYS A 88 -16.62 3.04 -2.25
N GLN A 89 -16.67 2.04 -3.13
CA GLN A 89 -17.30 2.15 -4.45
C GLN A 89 -18.81 2.37 -4.32
N SER A 90 -19.50 1.57 -3.50
CA SER A 90 -20.95 1.71 -3.30
C SER A 90 -21.32 3.03 -2.64
N MET A 91 -20.55 3.46 -1.64
CA MET A 91 -20.76 4.77 -0.99
C MET A 91 -20.60 5.91 -1.99
N SER A 92 -19.62 5.85 -2.90
CA SER A 92 -19.41 6.89 -3.91
C SER A 92 -20.66 7.13 -4.77
N TRP A 93 -21.32 6.07 -5.23
CA TRP A 93 -22.54 6.17 -6.04
C TRP A 93 -23.76 6.66 -5.25
N LYS A 94 -23.93 6.17 -4.01
CA LYS A 94 -24.99 6.63 -3.11
C LYS A 94 -24.84 8.11 -2.79
N LEU A 95 -23.62 8.54 -2.46
CA LEU A 95 -23.30 9.94 -2.17
C LEU A 95 -23.49 10.84 -3.40
N MET A 96 -23.14 10.37 -4.60
CA MET A 96 -23.41 11.08 -5.85
C MET A 96 -24.90 11.35 -6.05
N THR A 97 -25.77 10.47 -5.54
CA THR A 97 -27.24 10.62 -5.60
C THR A 97 -27.76 11.54 -4.49
N LEU A 98 -27.16 11.48 -3.30
CA LEU A 98 -27.60 12.23 -2.10
C LEU A 98 -27.13 13.68 -2.07
N LEU A 99 -25.89 13.94 -2.46
CA LEU A 99 -25.28 15.28 -2.39
C LEU A 99 -26.17 16.36 -3.04
N PRO A 100 -26.69 16.19 -4.28
CA PRO A 100 -27.55 17.19 -4.91
C PRO A 100 -28.83 17.52 -4.13
N GLN A 101 -29.38 16.54 -3.40
CA GLN A 101 -30.61 16.69 -2.63
C GLN A 101 -30.39 17.50 -1.35
N ARG A 102 -29.17 17.46 -0.79
CA ARG A 102 -28.78 18.13 0.45
C ARG A 102 -28.13 19.50 0.23
N LEU A 103 -27.85 19.88 -1.01
CA LEU A 103 -27.18 21.15 -1.31
C LEU A 103 -27.94 22.38 -0.79
N ASN A 104 -29.27 22.30 -0.64
CA ASN A 104 -30.07 23.43 -0.17
C ASN A 104 -29.97 23.68 1.34
N ASP A 105 -29.47 22.71 2.11
CA ASP A 105 -29.31 22.81 3.55
C ASP A 105 -28.17 23.79 3.90
N GLU A 106 -28.34 24.57 4.97
CA GLU A 106 -27.39 25.61 5.39
C GLU A 106 -25.99 25.05 5.64
N ALA A 107 -25.92 23.85 6.23
CA ALA A 107 -24.67 23.13 6.49
C ALA A 107 -23.86 22.83 5.21
N PHE A 108 -24.51 22.71 4.04
CA PHE A 108 -23.89 22.32 2.77
C PHE A 108 -23.54 23.53 1.90
N THR A 109 -23.60 24.76 2.41
CA THR A 109 -23.37 26.00 1.65
C THR A 109 -22.03 26.01 0.90
N LEU A 110 -20.95 25.51 1.52
CA LEU A 110 -19.64 25.41 0.86
C LEU A 110 -19.68 24.46 -0.35
N LEU A 111 -20.32 23.30 -0.20
CA LEU A 111 -20.45 22.30 -1.27
C LEU A 111 -21.38 22.78 -2.38
N ARG A 112 -22.42 23.56 -2.03
CA ARG A 112 -23.33 24.20 -2.98
C ARG A 112 -22.60 25.15 -3.91
N HIS A 113 -21.72 26.01 -3.37
CA HIS A 113 -20.89 26.89 -4.19
C HIS A 113 -19.89 26.12 -5.06
N TYR A 114 -19.26 25.07 -4.51
CA TYR A 114 -18.32 24.25 -5.25
C TYR A 114 -18.97 23.54 -6.46
N LEU A 115 -20.20 23.04 -6.30
CA LEU A 115 -20.96 22.29 -7.30
C LEU A 115 -21.86 23.15 -8.21
N HIS A 116 -21.83 24.48 -8.09
CA HIS A 116 -22.71 25.36 -8.88
C HIS A 116 -22.50 25.21 -10.40
N ASP A 117 -21.24 25.21 -10.83
CA ASP A 117 -20.84 25.10 -12.25
C ASP A 117 -20.31 23.68 -12.56
N ASP A 118 -21.17 22.67 -12.45
CA ASP A 118 -20.83 21.25 -12.70
C ASP A 118 -21.79 20.60 -13.72
N SER A 119 -21.79 21.11 -14.95
CA SER A 119 -22.68 20.64 -16.02
C SER A 119 -22.45 19.18 -16.43
N ASP A 120 -21.22 18.68 -16.26
CA ASP A 120 -20.79 17.33 -16.66
C ASP A 120 -20.71 16.33 -15.49
N LYS A 121 -21.15 16.73 -14.28
CA LYS A 121 -21.12 15.93 -13.03
C LYS A 121 -19.71 15.51 -12.57
N ARG A 122 -18.64 16.11 -13.11
CA ARG A 122 -17.27 15.75 -12.81
C ARG A 122 -16.91 16.07 -11.36
N LYS A 123 -17.23 17.29 -10.91
CA LYS A 123 -16.96 17.72 -9.53
C LYS A 123 -17.79 16.92 -8.54
N LEU A 124 -19.06 16.66 -8.87
CA LEU A 124 -19.96 15.86 -8.06
C LEU A 124 -19.41 14.45 -7.83
N PHE A 125 -18.99 13.75 -8.89
CA PHE A 125 -18.44 12.40 -8.76
C PHE A 125 -17.11 12.41 -7.99
N GLN A 126 -16.21 13.34 -8.28
CA GLN A 126 -14.94 13.47 -7.55
C GLN A 126 -15.14 13.74 -6.05
N LEU A 127 -16.07 14.65 -5.71
CA LEU A 127 -16.43 14.93 -4.33
C LEU A 127 -17.03 13.69 -3.65
N ALA A 128 -18.00 13.04 -4.29
CA ALA A 128 -18.63 11.83 -3.74
C ALA A 128 -17.60 10.72 -3.49
N ALA A 129 -16.68 10.50 -4.43
CA ALA A 129 -15.60 9.52 -4.29
C ALA A 129 -14.61 9.90 -3.16
N ARG A 130 -14.27 11.18 -3.03
CA ARG A 130 -13.37 11.65 -1.97
C ARG A 130 -14.01 11.60 -0.59
N VAL A 131 -15.31 11.89 -0.48
CA VAL A 131 -16.07 11.74 0.76
C VAL A 131 -16.21 10.26 1.12
N ALA A 132 -16.52 9.39 0.16
CA ALA A 132 -16.55 7.95 0.38
C ALA A 132 -15.19 7.41 0.87
N ASP A 133 -14.08 7.93 0.32
CA ASP A 133 -12.72 7.60 0.77
C ASP A 133 -12.48 8.01 2.24
N LEU A 134 -12.96 9.19 2.65
CA LEU A 134 -12.89 9.62 4.05
C LEU A 134 -13.77 8.77 4.97
N TYR A 135 -14.99 8.42 4.56
CA TYR A 135 -15.84 7.55 5.36
C TYR A 135 -15.28 6.13 5.49
N ASP A 136 -14.68 5.57 4.44
CA ASP A 136 -13.98 4.27 4.53
C ASP A 136 -12.80 4.34 5.54
N GLN A 137 -12.08 5.47 5.58
CA GLN A 137 -11.05 5.70 6.60
C GLN A 137 -11.65 5.86 8.01
N TYR A 138 -12.72 6.64 8.18
CA TYR A 138 -13.36 6.83 9.48
C TYR A 138 -13.93 5.52 10.03
N LEU A 139 -14.48 4.65 9.16
CA LEU A 139 -14.96 3.31 9.52
C LEU A 139 -13.88 2.44 10.18
N VAL A 140 -12.60 2.74 9.97
CA VAL A 140 -11.46 1.98 10.51
C VAL A 140 -10.75 2.74 11.63
N TYR A 141 -10.44 4.01 11.43
CA TYR A 141 -9.60 4.78 12.35
C TYR A 141 -10.38 5.56 13.40
N ARG A 142 -11.64 5.95 13.11
CA ARG A 142 -12.50 6.75 13.99
C ARG A 142 -13.94 6.24 13.99
N PRO A 143 -14.16 4.93 14.24
CA PRO A 143 -15.51 4.33 14.18
C PRO A 143 -16.50 5.01 15.13
N GLU A 144 -16.02 5.54 16.25
CA GLU A 144 -16.82 6.27 17.24
C GLU A 144 -17.42 7.58 16.72
N TRP A 145 -16.79 8.23 15.73
CA TRP A 145 -17.34 9.45 15.12
C TRP A 145 -18.63 9.12 14.35
N LEU A 146 -18.59 8.05 13.55
CA LEU A 146 -19.73 7.62 12.73
C LEU A 146 -20.91 7.20 13.59
N MET A 147 -20.65 6.45 14.68
CA MET A 147 -21.69 6.06 15.65
C MET A 147 -22.34 7.28 16.33
N ARG A 148 -21.57 8.31 16.66
CA ARG A 148 -22.10 9.57 17.22
C ARG A 148 -22.90 10.35 16.19
N TRP A 149 -22.41 10.47 14.96
CA TRP A 149 -23.10 11.17 13.88
C TRP A 149 -24.43 10.50 13.51
N GLU A 150 -24.50 9.17 13.52
CA GLU A 150 -25.76 8.42 13.37
C GLU A 150 -26.78 8.74 14.48
N ALA A 151 -26.29 8.93 15.71
CA ALA A 151 -27.09 9.34 16.87
C ALA A 151 -27.39 10.85 16.92
N ASP A 152 -27.10 11.60 15.86
CA ASP A 152 -27.26 13.06 15.77
C ASP A 152 -26.39 13.85 16.77
N GLN A 153 -25.30 13.25 17.23
CA GLN A 153 -24.37 13.87 18.17
C GLN A 153 -23.11 14.35 17.44
N ARG A 154 -22.63 15.53 17.79
CA ARG A 154 -21.35 16.06 17.30
C ARG A 154 -20.19 15.56 18.16
N VAL A 155 -19.00 15.57 17.58
CA VAL A 155 -17.74 15.25 18.25
C VAL A 155 -17.01 16.56 18.52
N ASP A 156 -16.66 16.78 19.78
CA ASP A 156 -15.92 17.97 20.21
C ASP A 156 -14.48 17.95 19.66
N GLY A 157 -13.97 19.13 19.31
CA GLY A 157 -12.59 19.29 18.83
C GLY A 157 -12.35 18.94 17.36
N LEU A 158 -13.40 18.62 16.59
CA LEU A 158 -13.32 18.52 15.13
C LEU A 158 -13.54 19.90 14.48
N GLY A 159 -12.93 20.10 13.31
CA GLY A 159 -13.09 21.34 12.54
C GLY A 159 -14.45 21.44 11.82
N ASP A 160 -14.69 22.59 11.19
CA ASP A 160 -15.97 22.98 10.57
C ASP A 160 -16.50 22.01 9.51
N ALA A 161 -15.64 21.17 8.92
CA ALA A 161 -16.06 20.16 7.95
C ALA A 161 -17.03 19.13 8.56
N GLN A 162 -17.00 18.93 9.89
CA GLN A 162 -17.98 18.09 10.59
C GLN A 162 -19.42 18.56 10.32
N GLU A 163 -19.65 19.85 10.09
CA GLU A 163 -21.00 20.41 9.94
C GLU A 163 -21.76 19.82 8.76
N TRP A 164 -21.09 19.50 7.66
CA TRP A 164 -21.70 18.83 6.52
C TRP A 164 -21.41 17.33 6.48
N GLN A 165 -20.26 16.88 7.00
CA GLN A 165 -19.90 15.44 6.99
C GLN A 165 -20.81 14.60 7.89
N ALA A 166 -21.14 15.09 9.09
CA ALA A 166 -22.00 14.36 10.03
C ALA A 166 -23.42 14.15 9.48
N PRO A 167 -24.16 15.19 9.03
CA PRO A 167 -25.49 14.99 8.46
C PRO A 167 -25.45 14.20 7.15
N LEU A 168 -24.39 14.33 6.35
CA LEU A 168 -24.24 13.54 5.11
C LEU A 168 -24.04 12.04 5.41
N TRP A 169 -23.29 11.68 6.46
CA TRP A 169 -23.14 10.28 6.88
C TRP A 169 -24.49 9.70 7.32
N LYS A 170 -25.22 10.43 8.16
CA LYS A 170 -26.56 10.02 8.59
C LYS A 170 -27.50 9.83 7.40
N ALA A 171 -27.53 10.77 6.45
CA ALA A 171 -28.30 10.65 5.22
C ALA A 171 -27.89 9.43 4.37
N LEU A 172 -26.61 9.07 4.34
CA LEU A 172 -26.11 7.87 3.65
C LEU A 172 -26.63 6.58 4.30
N VAL A 173 -26.65 6.51 5.63
CA VAL A 173 -27.18 5.36 6.38
C VAL A 173 -28.70 5.24 6.18
N GLU A 174 -29.44 6.34 6.33
CA GLU A 174 -30.89 6.40 6.09
C GLU A 174 -31.25 5.96 4.67
N TYR A 175 -30.56 6.51 3.67
CA TYR A 175 -30.77 6.14 2.27
C TYR A 175 -30.43 4.67 1.98
N THR A 176 -29.40 4.14 2.63
CA THR A 176 -29.06 2.71 2.52
C THR A 176 -30.18 1.83 3.11
N ALA A 177 -30.84 2.29 4.18
CA ALA A 177 -32.00 1.61 4.75
C ALA A 177 -33.21 1.65 3.80
N GLU A 178 -33.47 2.80 3.18
CA GLU A 178 -34.55 2.95 2.17
C GLU A 178 -34.36 2.04 0.96
N LEU A 179 -33.11 1.81 0.56
CA LEU A 179 -32.76 0.85 -0.50
C LEU A 179 -32.92 -0.63 -0.08
N GLY A 180 -33.33 -0.90 1.17
CA GLY A 180 -33.50 -2.26 1.69
C GLY A 180 -32.18 -3.02 1.87
N GLN A 181 -31.05 -2.31 1.99
CA GLN A 181 -29.74 -2.92 2.11
C GLN A 181 -29.32 -3.09 3.59
N PRO A 182 -28.47 -4.08 3.91
CA PRO A 182 -27.98 -4.26 5.26
C PRO A 182 -27.24 -3.03 5.79
N LEU A 183 -27.58 -2.61 7.01
CA LEU A 183 -26.95 -1.46 7.69
C LEU A 183 -25.64 -1.80 8.40
N TRP A 184 -25.06 -2.95 8.07
CA TRP A 184 -23.84 -3.43 8.69
C TRP A 184 -22.62 -2.74 8.07
N HIS A 185 -21.81 -2.12 8.92
CA HIS A 185 -20.52 -1.54 8.54
C HIS A 185 -19.48 -1.81 9.63
N ARG A 186 -18.20 -1.62 9.30
CA ARG A 186 -17.09 -2.01 10.20
C ARG A 186 -17.24 -1.42 11.61
N ALA A 187 -17.61 -0.14 11.70
CA ALA A 187 -17.77 0.54 12.98
C ALA A 187 -18.83 -0.08 13.91
N ASN A 188 -19.98 -0.53 13.39
CA ASN A 188 -21.08 -1.05 14.21
C ASN A 188 -21.01 -2.57 14.45
N LEU A 189 -20.24 -3.30 13.64
CA LEU A 189 -20.01 -4.73 13.81
C LEU A 189 -18.88 -5.05 14.78
N TYR A 190 -17.88 -4.19 14.86
CA TYR A 190 -16.63 -4.48 15.55
C TYR A 190 -16.81 -4.82 17.04
N GLN A 191 -17.56 -4.01 17.78
CA GLN A 191 -17.84 -4.28 19.19
C GLN A 191 -18.65 -5.56 19.38
N ARG A 192 -19.63 -5.82 18.51
CA ARG A 192 -20.45 -7.03 18.55
C ARG A 192 -19.60 -8.29 18.30
N PHE A 193 -18.69 -8.22 17.35
CA PHE A 193 -17.75 -9.29 17.03
C PHE A 193 -16.88 -9.65 18.24
N ILE A 194 -16.28 -8.65 18.88
CA ILE A 194 -15.48 -8.87 20.10
C ILE A 194 -16.35 -9.47 21.20
N SER A 195 -17.50 -8.88 21.52
CA SER A 195 -18.38 -9.39 22.57
C SER A 195 -18.86 -10.82 22.30
N ALA A 196 -19.15 -11.16 21.04
CA ALA A 196 -19.55 -12.52 20.65
C ALA A 196 -18.42 -13.54 20.88
N LEU A 197 -17.18 -13.21 20.48
CA LEU A 197 -16.02 -14.09 20.70
C LEU A 197 -15.65 -14.21 22.17
N GLU A 198 -15.72 -13.11 22.92
CA GLU A 198 -15.42 -13.11 24.34
C GLU A 198 -16.46 -13.90 25.15
N ALA A 199 -17.74 -13.82 24.79
CA ALA A 199 -18.81 -14.57 25.42
C ALA A 199 -18.83 -16.06 25.02
N ALA A 200 -18.39 -16.39 23.80
CA ALA A 200 -18.37 -17.77 23.32
C ALA A 200 -17.37 -18.62 24.13
N GLU A 201 -17.83 -19.76 24.64
CA GLU A 201 -16.98 -20.76 25.31
C GLU A 201 -16.31 -21.70 24.31
N GLN A 202 -16.98 -21.99 23.19
CA GLN A 202 -16.48 -22.83 22.10
C GLN A 202 -16.18 -21.97 20.87
N PRO A 203 -15.22 -22.39 20.01
CA PRO A 203 -14.91 -21.68 18.78
C PRO A 203 -16.15 -21.64 17.87
N PRO A 204 -16.59 -20.46 17.39
CA PRO A 204 -17.59 -20.36 16.35
C PRO A 204 -17.24 -21.22 15.12
N ALA A 205 -18.27 -21.79 14.49
CA ALA A 205 -18.08 -22.65 13.33
C ALA A 205 -17.45 -21.88 12.16
N GLY A 206 -16.56 -22.54 11.41
CA GLY A 206 -15.94 -22.00 10.20
C GLY A 206 -14.74 -21.09 10.44
N LEU A 207 -14.31 -20.84 11.68
CA LEU A 207 -13.07 -20.13 11.94
C LEU A 207 -11.85 -20.93 11.45
N PRO A 208 -10.78 -20.25 10.99
CA PRO A 208 -9.54 -20.93 10.65
C PRO A 208 -8.86 -21.50 11.91
N SER A 209 -8.11 -22.59 11.77
CA SER A 209 -7.37 -23.18 12.89
C SER A 209 -6.24 -22.27 13.35
N ARG A 210 -5.56 -21.63 12.40
CA ARG A 210 -4.52 -20.63 12.64
C ARG A 210 -4.49 -19.56 11.57
N VAL A 211 -3.90 -18.42 11.92
CA VAL A 211 -3.71 -17.28 11.03
C VAL A 211 -2.33 -16.69 11.25
N PHE A 212 -1.58 -16.51 10.17
CA PHE A 212 -0.33 -15.78 10.17
C PHE A 212 -0.54 -14.35 9.68
N ILE A 213 0.21 -13.40 10.22
CA ILE A 213 0.25 -12.01 9.77
C ILE A 213 1.71 -11.69 9.48
N CYS A 214 2.07 -11.56 8.20
CA CYS A 214 3.45 -11.49 7.76
C CYS A 214 3.73 -10.22 6.94
N GLY A 215 4.86 -9.57 7.24
CA GLY A 215 5.32 -8.40 6.47
C GLY A 215 4.42 -7.17 6.61
N ILE A 216 3.65 -7.08 7.71
CA ILE A 216 2.80 -5.93 8.02
C ILE A 216 3.42 -5.14 9.17
N SER A 217 3.83 -3.91 8.89
CA SER A 217 4.48 -3.00 9.85
C SER A 217 3.50 -2.09 10.60
N ALA A 218 2.22 -2.09 10.23
CA ALA A 218 1.17 -1.39 10.97
C ALA A 218 -0.21 -2.02 10.72
N LEU A 219 -0.98 -2.16 11.79
CA LEU A 219 -2.42 -2.45 11.75
C LEU A 219 -3.20 -1.39 12.53
N PRO A 220 -4.42 -1.04 12.09
CA PRO A 220 -5.32 -0.19 12.86
C PRO A 220 -5.57 -0.75 14.26
N PRO A 221 -5.76 0.11 15.29
CA PRO A 221 -6.04 -0.32 16.66
C PRO A 221 -7.21 -1.31 16.74
N VAL A 222 -8.28 -1.05 15.99
CA VAL A 222 -9.43 -1.95 15.92
C VAL A 222 -9.05 -3.30 15.32
N TYR A 223 -8.21 -3.39 14.30
CA TYR A 223 -7.85 -4.72 13.78
C TYR A 223 -7.07 -5.53 14.81
N LEU A 224 -6.22 -4.88 15.61
CA LEU A 224 -5.51 -5.55 16.70
C LEU A 224 -6.42 -6.08 17.81
N GLN A 225 -7.44 -5.33 18.27
CA GLN A 225 -8.31 -5.87 19.34
C GLN A 225 -9.28 -6.94 18.79
N ALA A 226 -9.71 -6.87 17.52
CA ALA A 226 -10.42 -7.99 16.89
C ALA A 226 -9.54 -9.24 16.82
N LEU A 227 -8.27 -9.11 16.41
CA LEU A 227 -7.34 -10.22 16.38
C LEU A 227 -7.04 -10.79 17.78
N GLN A 228 -6.99 -9.94 18.80
CA GLN A 228 -6.89 -10.38 20.19
C GLN A 228 -8.11 -11.17 20.65
N ALA A 229 -9.32 -10.69 20.35
CA ALA A 229 -10.56 -11.40 20.67
C ALA A 229 -10.63 -12.74 19.92
N LEU A 230 -10.24 -12.74 18.64
CA LEU A 230 -10.15 -13.95 17.81
C LEU A 230 -9.11 -14.93 18.36
N GLY A 231 -8.01 -14.41 18.90
CA GLY A 231 -6.94 -15.16 19.55
C GLY A 231 -7.39 -15.99 20.76
N LYS A 232 -8.60 -15.79 21.28
CA LYS A 232 -9.21 -16.67 22.29
C LYS A 232 -9.50 -18.08 21.74
N HIS A 233 -9.89 -18.15 20.47
CA HIS A 233 -10.39 -19.37 19.82
C HIS A 233 -9.49 -19.87 18.68
N VAL A 234 -8.71 -18.98 18.09
CA VAL A 234 -7.80 -19.25 16.96
C VAL A 234 -6.36 -19.00 17.38
N ASP A 235 -5.41 -19.75 16.83
CA ASP A 235 -3.99 -19.42 16.97
C ASP A 235 -3.59 -18.33 15.97
N VAL A 236 -3.33 -17.13 16.49
CA VAL A 236 -2.98 -15.96 15.70
C VAL A 236 -1.50 -15.65 15.90
N TYR A 237 -0.74 -15.67 14.81
CA TYR A 237 0.71 -15.47 14.79
C TYR A 237 1.04 -14.16 14.08
N VAL A 238 1.37 -13.13 14.85
CA VAL A 238 1.84 -11.85 14.33
C VAL A 238 3.35 -11.92 14.15
N LEU A 239 3.82 -11.96 12.91
CA LEU A 239 5.22 -12.01 12.53
C LEU A 239 5.69 -10.60 12.22
N PHE A 240 6.10 -9.86 13.26
CA PHE A 240 6.43 -8.45 13.15
C PHE A 240 7.94 -8.24 12.98
N THR A 241 8.34 -7.73 11.81
CA THR A 241 9.71 -7.32 11.54
C THR A 241 10.01 -5.99 12.24
N ASN A 242 10.63 -6.08 13.42
CA ASN A 242 10.96 -4.95 14.27
C ASN A 242 12.45 -4.57 14.09
N PRO A 243 12.79 -3.32 13.74
CA PRO A 243 14.17 -2.92 13.54
C PRO A 243 15.01 -2.88 14.84
N CYS A 244 14.38 -2.83 16.01
CA CYS A 244 15.05 -2.67 17.30
C CYS A 244 14.53 -3.66 18.33
N ARG A 245 15.45 -4.24 19.12
CA ARG A 245 15.10 -5.25 20.14
C ARG A 245 14.48 -4.65 21.39
N TYR A 246 14.79 -3.40 21.68
CA TYR A 246 14.22 -2.69 22.82
C TYR A 246 12.88 -2.04 22.43
N TYR A 247 12.15 -1.56 23.43
CA TYR A 247 10.98 -0.72 23.23
C TYR A 247 11.43 0.70 22.87
N TRP A 248 10.92 1.20 21.75
CA TRP A 248 11.23 2.52 21.18
C TRP A 248 9.96 3.33 20.86
N GLY A 249 8.83 2.97 21.51
CA GLY A 249 7.54 3.63 21.42
C GLY A 249 7.41 4.84 22.34
N ASP A 250 6.47 5.75 22.07
CA ASP A 250 6.13 6.81 23.03
C ASP A 250 5.34 6.24 24.23
N ILE A 251 5.45 6.86 25.40
CA ILE A 251 4.69 6.49 26.61
C ILE A 251 4.25 7.76 27.34
N LYS A 252 2.93 7.97 27.46
CA LYS A 252 2.36 9.10 28.19
C LYS A 252 1.97 8.80 29.63
N ASP A 253 1.54 7.57 29.90
CA ASP A 253 1.00 7.19 31.22
C ASP A 253 2.08 6.49 32.07
N PRO A 254 2.43 7.05 33.25
CA PRO A 254 3.37 6.41 34.19
C PRO A 254 2.93 4.99 34.62
N ALA A 255 1.63 4.72 34.71
CA ALA A 255 1.13 3.39 35.05
C ALA A 255 1.39 2.40 33.90
N PHE A 256 1.22 2.85 32.66
CA PHE A 256 1.57 2.06 31.48
C PHE A 256 3.07 1.80 31.41
N LEU A 257 3.92 2.78 31.72
CA LEU A 257 5.37 2.57 31.84
C LEU A 257 5.71 1.49 32.87
N ALA A 258 5.12 1.55 34.07
CA ALA A 258 5.34 0.52 35.11
C ALA A 258 4.92 -0.88 34.66
N LYS A 259 3.82 -0.98 33.88
CA LYS A 259 3.38 -2.23 33.25
C LYS A 259 4.42 -2.74 32.24
N LEU A 260 5.02 -1.85 31.43
CA LEU A 260 6.05 -2.24 30.46
C LEU A 260 7.38 -2.60 31.12
N LEU A 261 7.76 -1.95 32.23
CA LEU A 261 8.99 -2.27 32.95
C LEU A 261 8.95 -3.64 33.62
N SER A 262 7.77 -4.12 34.01
CA SER A 262 7.58 -5.47 34.55
C SER A 262 7.44 -6.54 33.48
N ARG A 263 7.25 -6.17 32.21
CA ARG A 263 7.16 -7.12 31.10
C ARG A 263 8.53 -7.57 30.65
N GLN A 264 8.60 -8.86 30.30
CA GLN A 264 9.77 -9.47 29.70
C GLN A 264 9.32 -10.28 28.49
N ARG A 265 10.15 -10.29 27.44
CA ARG A 265 9.93 -11.14 26.27
C ARG A 265 10.58 -12.48 26.48
N ARG A 266 9.88 -13.54 26.09
CA ARG A 266 10.45 -14.89 26.10
C ARG A 266 11.25 -15.11 24.83
N HIS A 267 12.48 -15.61 24.97
CA HIS A 267 13.26 -16.01 23.82
C HIS A 267 12.60 -17.20 23.11
N HIS A 268 12.47 -17.13 21.79
CA HIS A 268 11.72 -18.14 21.04
C HIS A 268 12.27 -19.58 21.21
N ARG A 269 13.60 -19.74 21.29
CA ARG A 269 14.25 -21.06 21.44
C ARG A 269 14.51 -21.46 22.89
N GLU A 270 14.71 -20.49 23.77
CA GLU A 270 15.12 -20.71 25.17
C GLU A 270 14.02 -20.16 26.09
N THR A 271 13.00 -20.98 26.37
CA THR A 271 11.81 -20.53 27.10
C THR A 271 12.12 -19.98 28.50
N THR A 272 13.25 -20.36 29.09
CA THR A 272 13.72 -19.87 30.41
C THR A 272 14.41 -18.50 30.35
N ARG A 273 14.78 -18.03 29.15
CA ARG A 273 15.47 -16.75 28.97
C ARG A 273 14.45 -15.65 28.71
N GLU A 274 14.28 -14.80 29.72
CA GLU A 274 13.43 -13.62 29.65
C GLU A 274 14.29 -12.37 29.45
N LEU A 275 13.92 -11.53 28.48
CA LEU A 275 14.67 -10.33 28.08
C LEU A 275 13.88 -9.07 28.44
N PRO A 276 14.50 -8.05 29.05
CA PRO A 276 13.81 -6.81 29.37
C PRO A 276 13.49 -6.02 28.10
N LEU A 277 12.37 -5.29 28.13
CA LEU A 277 11.97 -4.43 27.02
C LEU A 277 12.84 -3.17 26.88
N PHE A 278 13.46 -2.72 27.96
CA PHE A 278 14.32 -1.53 27.95
C PHE A 278 15.78 -1.94 28.15
N ARG A 279 16.68 -1.22 27.47
CA ARG A 279 18.12 -1.47 27.56
C ARG A 279 18.68 -1.21 28.97
N ASP A 280 18.23 -0.13 29.60
CA ASP A 280 18.48 0.15 31.01
C ASP A 280 17.14 0.43 31.69
N THR A 281 16.65 -0.54 32.46
CA THR A 281 15.37 -0.47 33.16
C THR A 281 15.35 0.61 34.24
N GLN A 282 16.50 0.97 34.82
CA GLN A 282 16.58 1.98 35.88
C GLN A 282 16.51 3.40 35.31
N GLN A 283 17.06 3.62 34.12
CA GLN A 283 17.04 4.92 33.44
C GLN A 283 15.78 5.14 32.59
N ALA A 284 14.96 4.10 32.37
CA ALA A 284 13.78 4.17 31.52
C ALA A 284 12.79 5.32 31.83
N PRO A 285 12.50 5.69 33.10
CA PRO A 285 11.62 6.83 33.39
C PRO A 285 12.16 8.18 32.91
N GLY A 286 13.48 8.34 32.83
CA GLY A 286 14.13 9.55 32.34
C GLY A 286 14.22 9.64 30.82
N LEU A 287 13.77 8.61 30.09
CA LEU A 287 13.78 8.59 28.62
C LEU A 287 12.58 9.32 28.02
N PHE A 288 11.56 9.69 28.81
CA PHE A 288 10.33 10.30 28.29
C PHE A 288 10.23 11.76 28.73
N ASN A 289 9.86 12.65 27.81
CA ASN A 289 9.58 14.05 28.14
C ASN A 289 8.17 14.20 28.75
N ASP A 290 7.80 15.42 29.17
CA ASP A 290 6.48 15.70 29.76
C ASP A 290 5.30 15.39 28.81
N ALA A 291 5.55 15.37 27.49
CA ALA A 291 4.57 14.98 26.48
C ALA A 291 4.50 13.45 26.25
N GLY A 292 5.35 12.68 26.94
CA GLY A 292 5.48 11.24 26.84
C GLY A 292 6.24 10.76 25.60
N GLU A 293 6.95 11.65 24.92
CA GLU A 293 7.79 11.28 23.77
C GLU A 293 9.12 10.74 24.28
N GLN A 294 9.55 9.63 23.71
CA GLN A 294 10.83 9.03 24.07
C GLN A 294 11.99 9.80 23.43
N ASP A 295 13.08 10.03 24.17
CA ASP A 295 14.39 10.30 23.60
C ASP A 295 14.91 9.02 22.94
N VAL A 296 14.47 8.83 21.68
CA VAL A 296 14.80 7.64 20.88
C VAL A 296 16.30 7.68 20.62
N GLY A 297 17.05 6.83 21.34
CA GLY A 297 18.51 6.85 21.34
C GLY A 297 19.13 6.88 19.94
N ASN A 298 18.65 6.07 19.00
CA ASN A 298 19.14 6.11 17.61
C ASN A 298 18.42 7.21 16.78
N PRO A 299 19.13 8.18 16.19
CA PRO A 299 18.50 9.31 15.49
C PRO A 299 17.84 8.95 14.14
N LEU A 300 18.30 7.88 13.48
CA LEU A 300 17.66 7.40 12.24
C LEU A 300 16.30 6.80 12.57
N LEU A 301 16.25 5.95 13.60
CA LEU A 301 15.00 5.36 14.07
C LEU A 301 14.03 6.44 14.60
N ALA A 302 14.54 7.45 15.30
CA ALA A 302 13.74 8.57 15.79
C ALA A 302 13.01 9.33 14.67
N SER A 303 13.70 9.56 13.55
CA SER A 303 13.17 10.39 12.45
C SER A 303 12.31 9.59 11.46
N TRP A 304 12.72 8.37 11.12
CA TRP A 304 12.07 7.55 10.09
C TRP A 304 11.07 6.52 10.66
N GLY A 305 11.22 6.13 11.93
CA GLY A 305 10.47 5.04 12.54
C GLY A 305 9.03 5.38 12.99
N LYS A 306 8.50 6.56 12.69
CA LYS A 306 7.22 7.07 13.25
C LYS A 306 6.06 6.07 13.15
N LEU A 307 5.89 5.42 12.00
CA LEU A 307 4.83 4.43 11.79
C LEU A 307 5.03 3.17 12.65
N GLY A 308 6.28 2.67 12.74
CA GLY A 308 6.60 1.51 13.58
C GLY A 308 6.50 1.82 15.07
N ARG A 309 6.79 3.07 15.46
CA ARG A 309 6.64 3.58 16.83
C ARG A 309 5.19 3.47 17.30
N ASP A 310 4.27 3.95 16.48
CA ASP A 310 2.83 3.88 16.76
C ASP A 310 2.36 2.42 16.84
N TYR A 311 2.84 1.56 15.94
CA TYR A 311 2.45 0.15 15.93
C TYR A 311 2.95 -0.62 17.15
N ILE A 312 4.20 -0.41 17.56
CA ILE A 312 4.77 -1.03 18.77
C ILE A 312 4.03 -0.56 20.03
N TYR A 313 3.68 0.72 20.10
CA TYR A 313 2.85 1.24 21.18
C TYR A 313 1.49 0.51 21.24
N LEU A 314 0.83 0.33 20.09
CA LEU A 314 -0.45 -0.37 20.02
C LEU A 314 -0.33 -1.86 20.40
N LEU A 315 0.71 -2.56 19.94
CA LEU A 315 0.97 -3.95 20.31
C LEU A 315 1.22 -4.07 21.82
N ALA A 316 2.02 -3.18 22.38
CA ALA A 316 2.27 -3.13 23.82
C ALA A 316 1.01 -2.80 24.63
N GLY A 317 0.04 -2.09 24.05
CA GLY A 317 -1.27 -1.82 24.66
C GLY A 317 -2.15 -3.07 24.84
N LEU A 318 -1.86 -4.17 24.13
CA LEU A 318 -2.65 -5.39 24.22
C LEU A 318 -2.51 -6.07 25.60
N GLU A 319 -3.61 -6.68 26.07
CA GLU A 319 -3.64 -7.33 27.39
C GLU A 319 -3.39 -8.85 27.34
N ARG A 320 -3.99 -9.54 26.36
CA ARG A 320 -3.97 -11.00 26.23
C ARG A 320 -3.18 -11.41 24.98
N TYR A 321 -1.86 -11.44 25.10
CA TYR A 321 -0.98 -11.97 24.05
C TYR A 321 0.33 -12.49 24.65
N GLU A 322 1.01 -13.36 23.91
CA GLU A 322 2.37 -13.80 24.20
C GLU A 322 3.36 -13.05 23.30
N GLU A 323 4.39 -12.44 23.89
CA GLU A 323 5.43 -11.71 23.15
C GLU A 323 6.73 -12.54 23.13
N LEU A 324 7.19 -12.84 21.92
CA LEU A 324 8.37 -13.66 21.69
C LEU A 324 9.47 -12.86 21.01
N ASP A 325 10.68 -13.03 21.52
CA ASP A 325 11.90 -12.43 21.00
C ASP A 325 12.62 -13.40 20.05
N ALA A 326 12.88 -12.95 18.83
CA ALA A 326 13.59 -13.69 17.79
C ALA A 326 14.57 -12.78 17.03
N PHE A 327 15.21 -11.83 17.73
CA PHE A 327 16.22 -10.98 17.13
C PHE A 327 17.53 -11.74 16.91
N VAL A 328 18.20 -11.40 15.82
CA VAL A 328 19.53 -11.92 15.47
C VAL A 328 20.54 -10.78 15.63
N ASP A 329 21.65 -11.08 16.31
CA ASP A 329 22.75 -10.14 16.48
C ASP A 329 23.40 -9.80 15.14
N ILE A 330 23.81 -8.53 15.00
CA ILE A 330 24.53 -8.02 13.83
C ILE A 330 25.93 -7.66 14.29
N ALA A 331 26.93 -8.39 13.77
CA ALA A 331 28.32 -8.10 14.06
C ALA A 331 28.75 -6.80 13.34
N PRO A 332 29.30 -5.79 14.06
CA PRO A 332 29.61 -4.48 13.49
C PRO A 332 30.96 -4.49 12.74
N ASP A 333 31.04 -5.22 11.63
CA ASP A 333 32.26 -5.44 10.84
C ASP A 333 32.43 -4.48 9.65
N ASN A 334 31.35 -3.95 9.09
CA ASN A 334 31.34 -2.96 8.00
C ASN A 334 30.42 -1.77 8.33
N LEU A 335 30.43 -0.72 7.51
CA LEU A 335 29.66 0.50 7.71
C LEU A 335 28.15 0.23 7.77
N LEU A 336 27.62 -0.60 6.88
CA LEU A 336 26.20 -0.98 6.89
C LEU A 336 25.82 -1.70 8.19
N HIS A 337 26.59 -2.72 8.58
CA HIS A 337 26.35 -3.49 9.79
C HIS A 337 26.53 -2.66 11.06
N ASN A 338 27.44 -1.68 11.07
CA ASN A 338 27.55 -0.71 12.17
C ASN A 338 26.26 0.11 12.34
N LEU A 339 25.69 0.62 11.23
CA LEU A 339 24.43 1.36 11.27
C LEU A 339 23.25 0.48 11.70
N GLN A 340 23.17 -0.74 11.14
CA GLN A 340 22.12 -1.70 11.48
C GLN A 340 22.20 -2.14 12.95
N ALA A 341 23.42 -2.41 13.46
CA ALA A 341 23.64 -2.75 14.87
C ALA A 341 23.25 -1.59 15.80
N ASP A 342 23.53 -0.34 15.42
CA ASP A 342 23.11 0.82 16.20
C ASP A 342 21.59 0.98 16.27
N ILE A 343 20.88 0.72 15.16
CA ILE A 343 19.42 0.72 15.14
C ILE A 343 18.88 -0.43 16.01
N LEU A 344 19.43 -1.63 15.84
CA LEU A 344 19.05 -2.84 16.58
C LEU A 344 19.19 -2.65 18.09
N GLU A 345 20.29 -2.03 18.52
CA GLU A 345 20.65 -1.82 19.91
C GLU A 345 20.16 -0.48 20.50
N LEU A 346 19.39 0.31 19.74
CA LEU A 346 18.93 1.65 20.12
C LEU A 346 20.09 2.55 20.60
N ARG A 347 21.21 2.53 19.88
CA ARG A 347 22.44 3.27 20.20
C ARG A 347 22.60 4.50 19.31
N ASN A 348 23.08 5.59 19.91
CA ASN A 348 23.63 6.73 19.19
C ASN A 348 25.16 6.65 19.20
N ALA A 349 25.78 6.52 18.04
CA ALA A 349 27.23 6.64 17.89
C ALA A 349 27.66 8.01 17.33
N ALA A 350 26.73 8.96 17.20
CA ALA A 350 27.05 10.30 16.74
C ALA A 350 27.85 11.07 17.81
N VAL A 351 28.97 11.63 17.37
CA VAL A 351 29.86 12.46 18.19
C VAL A 351 29.60 13.91 17.83
N ALA A 352 28.90 14.64 18.70
CA ALA A 352 28.49 16.03 18.46
C ALA A 352 29.59 17.05 18.84
N GLY A 353 30.61 16.64 19.61
CA GLY A 353 31.69 17.54 20.03
C GLY A 353 31.23 18.57 21.07
N ARG A 354 30.45 18.14 22.07
CA ARG A 354 29.84 19.03 23.08
C ARG A 354 30.85 19.51 24.13
N SER A 355 31.98 18.81 24.28
CA SER A 355 33.09 19.22 25.15
C SER A 355 34.36 19.51 24.34
N ALA A 356 35.25 20.35 24.88
CA ALA A 356 36.53 20.64 24.24
C ALA A 356 37.38 19.37 24.03
N GLU A 357 37.28 18.39 24.94
CA GLU A 357 37.98 17.11 24.83
C GLU A 357 37.42 16.23 23.69
N GLU A 358 36.09 16.15 23.57
CA GLU A 358 35.41 15.40 22.50
C GLU A 358 35.64 16.05 21.13
N PHE A 359 35.69 17.38 21.08
CA PHE A 359 35.97 18.13 19.85
C PHE A 359 37.45 18.03 19.43
N ALA A 360 38.37 17.91 20.38
CA ALA A 360 39.82 17.96 20.11
C ALA A 360 40.33 16.77 19.27
N ASN A 361 39.63 15.62 19.26
CA ASN A 361 40.06 14.47 18.48
C ASN A 361 38.89 13.60 17.98
N SER A 362 39.14 12.75 17.00
CA SER A 362 38.13 11.83 16.42
C SER A 362 38.28 10.38 16.86
N ARG A 363 39.03 10.10 17.95
CA ARG A 363 39.33 8.71 18.39
C ARG A 363 38.12 7.98 18.96
N SER A 364 37.10 8.71 19.40
CA SER A 364 35.83 8.15 19.88
C SER A 364 34.92 7.66 18.76
N LYS A 365 35.19 8.05 17.51
CA LYS A 365 34.44 7.60 16.33
C LYS A 365 34.93 6.21 15.91
N ARG A 366 34.08 5.48 15.19
CA ARG A 366 34.47 4.20 14.60
C ARG A 366 35.43 4.42 13.43
N LEU A 367 36.43 3.54 13.31
CA LEU A 367 37.32 3.50 12.17
C LEU A 367 36.58 2.92 10.97
N LEU A 368 36.71 3.57 9.82
CA LEU A 368 36.20 3.07 8.55
C LEU A 368 37.33 2.44 7.76
N ALA A 369 37.07 1.25 7.21
CA ALA A 369 37.99 0.62 6.27
C ALA A 369 37.89 1.32 4.91
N ALA A 370 39.02 1.66 4.29
CA ALA A 370 39.05 2.44 3.05
C ALA A 370 38.49 1.67 1.84
N ASP A 371 38.47 0.34 1.94
CA ASP A 371 37.94 -0.63 0.99
C ASP A 371 36.50 -1.05 1.30
N ASP A 372 35.87 -0.54 2.37
CA ASP A 372 34.47 -0.82 2.66
C ASP A 372 33.55 -0.23 1.58
N ARG A 373 32.72 -1.09 1.00
CA ARG A 373 31.77 -0.76 -0.06
C ARG A 373 30.33 -1.14 0.27
N SER A 374 30.05 -1.47 1.53
CA SER A 374 28.72 -1.87 2.01
C SER A 374 27.67 -0.75 1.91
N LEU A 375 28.09 0.52 1.97
CA LEU A 375 27.25 1.69 1.74
C LEU A 375 28.01 2.71 0.89
N THR A 376 27.47 3.02 -0.29
CA THR A 376 28.08 3.96 -1.25
C THR A 376 27.06 4.98 -1.73
N ILE A 377 27.52 6.21 -1.97
CA ILE A 377 26.70 7.31 -2.50
C ILE A 377 27.22 7.66 -3.89
N HIS A 378 26.32 7.74 -4.87
CA HIS A 378 26.64 8.07 -6.26
C HIS A 378 25.89 9.33 -6.66
N VAL A 379 26.58 10.28 -7.31
CA VAL A 379 25.98 11.51 -7.83
C VAL A 379 26.14 11.51 -9.34
N CYS A 380 25.01 11.57 -10.06
CA CYS A 380 24.96 11.43 -11.51
C CYS A 380 24.32 12.65 -12.16
N HIS A 381 24.58 12.87 -13.45
CA HIS A 381 24.13 14.05 -14.20
C HIS A 381 22.70 13.90 -14.76
N SER A 382 22.22 12.66 -14.91
CA SER A 382 20.89 12.35 -15.46
C SER A 382 20.48 10.92 -15.06
N PRO A 383 19.17 10.57 -15.15
CA PRO A 383 18.69 9.21 -14.92
C PRO A 383 19.37 8.18 -15.82
N GLN A 384 19.64 8.53 -17.09
CA GLN A 384 20.38 7.65 -17.99
C GLN A 384 21.78 7.35 -17.46
N ARG A 385 22.52 8.39 -17.03
CA ARG A 385 23.88 8.20 -16.51
C ARG A 385 23.87 7.44 -15.18
N GLU A 386 22.85 7.66 -14.35
CA GLU A 386 22.66 6.95 -13.10
C GLU A 386 22.47 5.45 -13.31
N VAL A 387 21.63 5.05 -14.27
CA VAL A 387 21.40 3.64 -14.61
C VAL A 387 22.65 3.00 -15.23
N GLU A 388 23.42 3.73 -16.06
CA GLU A 388 24.71 3.27 -16.57
C GLU A 388 25.71 2.97 -15.43
N VAL A 389 25.84 3.91 -14.48
CA VAL A 389 26.73 3.76 -13.32
C VAL A 389 26.26 2.60 -12.44
N LEU A 390 24.95 2.46 -12.23
CA LEU A 390 24.37 1.33 -11.50
C LEU A 390 24.72 0.00 -12.18
N HIS A 391 24.52 -0.11 -13.48
CA HIS A 391 24.81 -1.33 -14.25
C HIS A 391 26.29 -1.75 -14.10
N ASP A 392 27.22 -0.82 -14.28
CA ASP A 392 28.65 -1.07 -14.10
C ASP A 392 28.97 -1.49 -12.65
N ARG A 393 28.28 -0.90 -11.66
CA ARG A 393 28.47 -1.24 -10.25
C ARG A 393 27.95 -2.64 -9.91
N LEU A 394 26.81 -3.03 -10.47
CA LEU A 394 26.25 -4.37 -10.28
C LEU A 394 27.16 -5.44 -10.91
N LEU A 395 27.70 -5.19 -12.10
CA LEU A 395 28.69 -6.08 -12.72
C LEU A 395 29.93 -6.24 -11.82
N ALA A 396 30.46 -5.15 -11.28
CA ALA A 396 31.61 -5.21 -10.38
C ALA A 396 31.30 -6.02 -9.10
N MET A 397 30.11 -5.86 -8.52
CA MET A 397 29.71 -6.62 -7.32
C MET A 397 29.52 -8.11 -7.60
N LEU A 398 28.96 -8.46 -8.76
CA LEU A 398 28.77 -9.86 -9.18
C LEU A 398 30.09 -10.55 -9.52
N GLU A 399 31.06 -9.81 -10.07
CA GLU A 399 32.41 -10.31 -10.31
C GLU A 399 33.19 -10.53 -8.99
N GLU A 400 33.02 -9.63 -8.02
CA GLU A 400 33.72 -9.68 -6.73
C GLU A 400 33.19 -10.81 -5.81
N ASN A 401 31.89 -11.11 -5.85
CA ASN A 401 31.26 -12.14 -5.03
C ASN A 401 30.49 -13.17 -5.88
N PRO A 402 31.06 -14.37 -6.12
CA PRO A 402 30.41 -15.43 -6.89
C PRO A 402 29.12 -16.00 -6.26
N GLU A 403 28.89 -15.79 -4.96
CA GLU A 403 27.65 -16.23 -4.30
C GLU A 403 26.48 -15.28 -4.57
N LEU A 404 26.76 -14.03 -5.00
CA LEU A 404 25.74 -13.05 -5.30
C LEU A 404 25.07 -13.40 -6.63
N THR A 405 23.76 -13.58 -6.60
CA THR A 405 22.96 -13.83 -7.80
C THR A 405 22.09 -12.62 -8.13
N PRO A 406 21.69 -12.38 -9.41
CA PRO A 406 20.86 -11.24 -9.77
C PRO A 406 19.52 -11.13 -9.00
N ARG A 407 18.98 -12.25 -8.49
CA ARG A 407 17.77 -12.29 -7.65
C ARG A 407 17.97 -11.73 -6.24
N ASP A 408 19.21 -11.61 -5.78
CA ASP A 408 19.55 -11.03 -4.47
C ASP A 408 19.63 -9.50 -4.52
N ILE A 409 19.52 -8.93 -5.73
CA ILE A 409 19.63 -7.49 -5.99
C ILE A 409 18.24 -6.91 -6.22
N ILE A 410 17.93 -5.84 -5.49
CA ILE A 410 16.72 -5.03 -5.71
C ILE A 410 17.12 -3.59 -6.00
N VAL A 411 16.50 -3.01 -7.03
CA VAL A 411 16.66 -1.59 -7.40
C VAL A 411 15.32 -0.92 -7.23
N MET A 412 15.26 0.12 -6.40
CA MET A 412 14.04 0.88 -6.12
C MET A 412 14.22 2.33 -6.56
N VAL A 413 13.19 2.89 -7.20
CA VAL A 413 13.12 4.29 -7.62
C VAL A 413 11.78 4.87 -7.18
N ALA A 414 11.70 6.21 -7.06
CA ALA A 414 10.47 6.87 -6.64
C ALA A 414 9.32 6.72 -7.65
N ASP A 415 9.65 6.72 -8.94
CA ASP A 415 8.70 6.53 -10.04
C ASP A 415 9.30 5.60 -11.10
N ILE A 416 8.87 4.33 -11.08
CA ILE A 416 9.40 3.30 -11.98
C ILE A 416 9.01 3.51 -13.44
N ASP A 417 7.86 4.13 -13.69
CA ASP A 417 7.39 4.38 -15.05
C ASP A 417 8.34 5.40 -15.74
N SER A 418 8.77 6.43 -15.00
CA SER A 418 9.74 7.43 -15.50
C SER A 418 11.14 6.86 -15.78
N TYR A 419 11.58 5.84 -15.03
CA TYR A 419 12.89 5.21 -15.20
C TYR A 419 12.90 4.05 -16.23
N SER A 420 11.73 3.47 -16.52
CA SER A 420 11.61 2.31 -17.42
C SER A 420 12.33 2.47 -18.77
N PRO A 421 12.26 3.62 -19.48
CA PRO A 421 12.97 3.80 -20.74
C PRO A 421 14.50 3.73 -20.59
N TYR A 422 15.04 4.29 -19.51
CA TYR A 422 16.48 4.31 -19.25
C TYR A 422 17.00 2.93 -18.84
N ILE A 423 16.24 2.20 -18.01
CA ILE A 423 16.55 0.81 -17.64
C ILE A 423 16.60 -0.06 -18.90
N GLN A 424 15.59 0.05 -19.77
CA GLN A 424 15.53 -0.67 -21.05
C GLN A 424 16.69 -0.31 -21.97
N ALA A 425 17.05 0.97 -22.07
CA ALA A 425 18.14 1.42 -22.93
C ALA A 425 19.49 0.85 -22.48
N VAL A 426 19.79 0.88 -21.18
CA VAL A 426 21.09 0.42 -20.64
C VAL A 426 21.15 -1.09 -20.56
N PHE A 427 20.20 -1.73 -19.87
CA PHE A 427 20.22 -3.18 -19.65
C PHE A 427 19.77 -3.98 -20.90
N GLY A 428 18.93 -3.40 -21.76
CA GLY A 428 18.45 -4.06 -22.97
C GLY A 428 19.44 -4.01 -24.14
N SER A 429 20.36 -3.03 -24.16
CA SER A 429 21.43 -2.97 -25.17
C SER A 429 22.69 -3.74 -24.78
N ALA A 430 22.81 -4.14 -23.51
CA ALA A 430 23.91 -4.96 -23.03
C ALA A 430 23.89 -6.35 -23.70
N SER A 431 25.07 -6.84 -24.11
CA SER A 431 25.25 -8.14 -24.74
C SER A 431 26.55 -8.80 -24.31
N GLY A 432 26.66 -10.12 -24.51
CA GLY A 432 27.83 -10.90 -24.13
C GLY A 432 28.06 -10.87 -22.62
N GLU A 433 29.31 -10.63 -22.21
CA GLU A 433 29.76 -10.65 -20.80
C GLU A 433 29.15 -9.54 -19.94
N ARG A 434 28.59 -8.49 -20.54
CA ARG A 434 27.96 -7.38 -19.80
C ARG A 434 26.47 -7.60 -19.54
N TRP A 435 25.86 -8.61 -20.13
CA TRP A 435 24.42 -8.82 -20.02
C TRP A 435 24.06 -9.39 -18.64
N LEU A 436 23.09 -8.77 -17.99
CA LEU A 436 22.51 -9.23 -16.72
C LEU A 436 21.01 -9.46 -16.89
N PRO A 437 20.42 -10.54 -16.35
CA PRO A 437 18.98 -10.71 -16.29
C PRO A 437 18.34 -9.60 -15.44
N TRP A 438 17.24 -9.03 -15.91
CA TRP A 438 16.49 -8.00 -15.19
C TRP A 438 14.99 -8.10 -15.49
N ALA A 439 14.18 -7.59 -14.56
CA ALA A 439 12.74 -7.44 -14.74
C ALA A 439 12.29 -6.13 -14.08
N ILE A 440 11.34 -5.45 -14.70
CA ILE A 440 10.70 -4.26 -14.11
C ILE A 440 9.33 -4.67 -13.56
N SER A 441 9.13 -4.43 -12.27
CA SER A 441 7.87 -4.60 -11.55
C SER A 441 7.18 -3.24 -11.33
N ASP A 442 5.94 -3.27 -10.83
CA ASP A 442 5.16 -2.09 -10.39
C ASP A 442 4.83 -1.04 -11.46
N ARG A 443 4.96 -1.38 -12.75
CA ARG A 443 4.49 -0.50 -13.85
C ARG A 443 2.98 -0.44 -13.92
N ARG A 444 2.48 0.75 -14.25
CA ARG A 444 1.05 0.93 -14.48
C ARG A 444 0.62 0.19 -15.75
N ALA A 445 -0.47 -0.56 -15.67
CA ALA A 445 -1.03 -1.29 -16.82
C ALA A 445 -1.27 -0.35 -18.03
N ARG A 446 -1.75 0.86 -17.76
CA ARG A 446 -2.05 1.89 -18.77
C ARG A 446 -0.82 2.34 -19.55
N GLU A 447 0.33 2.43 -18.90
CA GLU A 447 1.57 2.96 -19.51
C GLU A 447 2.35 1.85 -20.23
N SER A 448 2.11 0.59 -19.86
CA SER A 448 2.77 -0.58 -20.44
C SER A 448 2.10 -1.14 -21.70
N HIS A 449 0.82 -0.86 -21.95
CA HIS A 449 0.05 -1.49 -23.05
C HIS A 449 -0.58 -0.45 -23.99
N PRO A 450 -0.09 -0.32 -25.24
CA PRO A 450 -0.62 0.64 -26.22
C PRO A 450 -2.12 0.49 -26.49
N ALA A 451 -2.65 -0.74 -26.46
CA ALA A 451 -4.06 -1.01 -26.68
C ALA A 451 -4.99 -0.39 -25.62
N LEU A 452 -4.53 -0.27 -24.37
CA LEU A 452 -5.33 0.35 -23.31
C LEU A 452 -5.48 1.86 -23.51
N GLN A 453 -4.41 2.53 -23.92
CA GLN A 453 -4.47 3.96 -24.27
C GLN A 453 -5.38 4.18 -25.47
N ALA A 454 -5.23 3.36 -26.52
CA ALA A 454 -6.09 3.40 -27.70
C ALA A 454 -7.57 3.24 -27.34
N PHE A 455 -7.90 2.31 -26.43
CA PHE A 455 -9.27 2.12 -25.98
C PHE A 455 -9.82 3.33 -25.22
N ILE A 456 -9.03 3.96 -24.33
CA ILE A 456 -9.43 5.19 -23.64
C ILE A 456 -9.66 6.33 -24.63
N THR A 457 -8.78 6.50 -25.63
CA THR A 457 -8.96 7.48 -26.70
C THR A 457 -10.27 7.23 -27.48
N LEU A 458 -10.62 5.97 -27.74
CA LEU A 458 -11.87 5.61 -28.39
C LEU A 458 -13.12 5.93 -27.53
N LEU A 459 -13.02 5.87 -26.20
CA LEU A 459 -14.11 6.29 -25.31
C LEU A 459 -14.33 7.82 -25.34
N SER A 460 -13.33 8.59 -25.75
CA SER A 460 -13.40 10.04 -25.91
C SER A 460 -13.81 10.49 -27.33
N LEU A 461 -14.27 9.57 -28.20
CA LEU A 461 -14.75 9.92 -29.55
C LEU A 461 -15.88 10.96 -29.58
N PRO A 462 -16.89 10.93 -28.68
CA PRO A 462 -17.97 11.93 -28.70
C PRO A 462 -17.48 13.37 -28.52
N ASP A 463 -16.37 13.56 -27.80
CA ASP A 463 -15.77 14.87 -27.55
C ASP A 463 -14.64 15.20 -28.55
N SER A 464 -14.34 14.28 -29.48
CA SER A 464 -13.24 14.42 -30.42
C SER A 464 -13.57 15.38 -31.55
N ARG A 465 -12.57 16.15 -31.96
CA ARG A 465 -12.62 16.96 -33.19
C ARG A 465 -12.23 16.17 -34.43
N PHE A 466 -11.91 14.89 -34.28
CA PHE A 466 -11.46 14.01 -35.37
C PHE A 466 -10.33 14.63 -36.20
N ALA A 467 -9.33 15.23 -35.54
CA ALA A 467 -8.18 15.79 -36.26
C ALA A 467 -7.49 14.67 -37.05
N SER A 468 -6.93 15.01 -38.21
CA SER A 468 -6.37 14.01 -39.12
C SER A 468 -5.32 13.11 -38.45
N GLU A 469 -4.43 13.71 -37.66
CA GLU A 469 -3.38 13.00 -36.93
C GLU A 469 -3.92 12.12 -35.79
N ASP A 470 -4.98 12.53 -35.10
CA ASP A 470 -5.55 11.75 -34.00
C ASP A 470 -6.14 10.42 -34.50
N VAL A 471 -6.81 10.44 -35.65
CA VAL A 471 -7.39 9.22 -36.26
C VAL A 471 -6.29 8.36 -36.88
N LEU A 472 -5.29 8.96 -37.54
CA LEU A 472 -4.16 8.22 -38.08
C LEU A 472 -3.31 7.57 -36.96
N ALA A 473 -3.16 8.23 -35.81
CA ALA A 473 -2.47 7.66 -34.65
C ALA A 473 -3.16 6.40 -34.10
N LEU A 474 -4.49 6.29 -34.22
CA LEU A 474 -5.19 5.05 -33.87
C LEU A 474 -4.78 3.87 -34.77
N LEU A 475 -4.40 4.13 -36.02
CA LEU A 475 -3.90 3.13 -36.96
C LEU A 475 -2.43 2.75 -36.72
N ASP A 476 -1.68 3.52 -35.92
CA ASP A 476 -0.34 3.11 -35.48
C ASP A 476 -0.42 1.96 -34.44
N VAL A 477 -1.61 1.66 -33.91
CA VAL A 477 -1.86 0.54 -33.00
C VAL A 477 -2.10 -0.74 -33.80
N PRO A 478 -1.20 -1.76 -33.75
CA PRO A 478 -1.26 -2.89 -34.68
C PRO A 478 -2.57 -3.68 -34.65
N VAL A 479 -3.16 -3.87 -33.46
CA VAL A 479 -4.43 -4.59 -33.29
C VAL A 479 -5.59 -3.87 -33.96
N LEU A 480 -5.58 -2.52 -33.93
CA LEU A 480 -6.60 -1.70 -34.56
C LEU A 480 -6.41 -1.70 -36.08
N ALA A 481 -5.20 -1.46 -36.57
CA ALA A 481 -4.90 -1.53 -38.01
C ALA A 481 -5.28 -2.89 -38.63
N ALA A 482 -4.92 -3.99 -37.96
CA ALA A 482 -5.26 -5.34 -38.39
C ALA A 482 -6.78 -5.57 -38.47
N ARG A 483 -7.58 -4.99 -37.56
CA ARG A 483 -9.05 -5.06 -37.59
C ARG A 483 -9.63 -4.47 -38.88
N PHE A 484 -8.97 -3.47 -39.47
CA PHE A 484 -9.38 -2.83 -40.72
C PHE A 484 -8.62 -3.33 -41.95
N ASN A 485 -7.85 -4.43 -41.82
CA ASN A 485 -7.00 -4.97 -42.89
C ASN A 485 -6.00 -3.95 -43.45
N ILE A 486 -5.50 -3.06 -42.59
CA ILE A 486 -4.49 -2.05 -42.96
C ILE A 486 -3.12 -2.58 -42.51
N ASN A 487 -2.22 -2.74 -43.47
CA ASN A 487 -0.81 -3.01 -43.21
C ASN A 487 0.00 -1.70 -43.17
N GLU A 488 1.28 -1.78 -42.80
CA GLU A 488 2.14 -0.60 -42.69
C GLU A 488 2.28 0.15 -44.03
N GLU A 489 2.33 -0.58 -45.14
CA GLU A 489 2.39 0.02 -46.48
C GLU A 489 1.10 0.79 -46.81
N GLY A 490 -0.07 0.17 -46.57
CA GLY A 490 -1.37 0.80 -46.74
C GLY A 490 -1.53 2.03 -45.86
N LEU A 491 -1.01 2.01 -44.64
CA LEU A 491 -1.02 3.18 -43.75
C LEU A 491 -0.22 4.36 -44.31
N ARG A 492 0.91 4.11 -44.99
CA ARG A 492 1.68 5.17 -45.67
C ARG A 492 0.87 5.83 -46.78
N TYR A 493 0.18 5.04 -47.61
CA TYR A 493 -0.72 5.57 -48.64
C TYR A 493 -1.90 6.33 -48.04
N LEU A 494 -2.53 5.80 -47.00
CA LEU A 494 -3.63 6.48 -46.30
C LEU A 494 -3.18 7.83 -45.74
N ARG A 495 -2.01 7.90 -45.08
CA ARG A 495 -1.45 9.15 -44.54
C ARG A 495 -1.19 10.18 -45.66
N GLN A 496 -0.67 9.73 -46.81
CA GLN A 496 -0.49 10.58 -47.97
C GLN A 496 -1.84 11.09 -48.52
N TRP A 497 -2.79 10.18 -48.78
CA TRP A 497 -4.09 10.53 -49.36
C TRP A 497 -4.93 11.40 -48.44
N VAL A 498 -4.90 11.20 -47.12
CA VAL A 498 -5.57 12.06 -46.14
C VAL A 498 -5.05 13.50 -46.25
N ASN A 499 -3.73 13.66 -46.35
CA ASN A 499 -3.12 14.98 -46.50
C ASN A 499 -3.45 15.64 -47.85
N GLU A 500 -3.36 14.90 -48.96
CA GLU A 500 -3.58 15.42 -50.33
C GLU A 500 -5.07 15.63 -50.67
N SER A 501 -5.97 14.79 -50.15
CA SER A 501 -7.42 14.95 -50.31
C SER A 501 -7.96 16.14 -49.51
N GLY A 502 -7.15 16.70 -48.61
CA GLY A 502 -7.44 17.92 -47.87
C GLY A 502 -8.23 17.70 -46.59
N VAL A 503 -8.25 16.48 -46.04
CA VAL A 503 -8.80 16.19 -44.70
C VAL A 503 -7.94 16.89 -43.65
N ARG A 504 -8.59 17.58 -42.71
CA ARG A 504 -7.91 18.24 -41.59
C ARG A 504 -8.56 17.91 -40.25
N TRP A 505 -9.89 17.97 -40.17
CA TRP A 505 -10.62 17.72 -38.93
C TRP A 505 -12.11 17.51 -39.21
N GLY A 506 -12.85 17.00 -38.23
CA GLY A 506 -14.29 16.81 -38.29
C GLY A 506 -14.68 15.56 -39.06
N MET A 507 -15.51 14.71 -38.47
CA MET A 507 -16.00 13.50 -39.15
C MET A 507 -16.87 13.87 -40.35
N ASP A 508 -17.82 14.79 -40.14
CA ASP A 508 -18.73 15.37 -41.11
C ASP A 508 -19.19 16.76 -40.67
N ASP A 509 -20.13 17.36 -41.43
CA ASP A 509 -20.69 18.68 -41.11
C ASP A 509 -21.56 18.69 -39.85
N ASP A 510 -22.12 17.55 -39.43
CA ASP A 510 -22.93 17.47 -38.21
C ASP A 510 -22.01 17.58 -36.99
N ASN A 511 -20.88 16.87 -36.98
CA ASN A 511 -19.84 17.01 -35.96
C ASN A 511 -19.29 18.45 -35.87
N VAL A 512 -19.15 19.15 -37.00
CA VAL A 512 -18.74 20.56 -37.01
C VAL A 512 -19.79 21.47 -36.35
N ARG A 513 -21.08 21.21 -36.60
CA ARG A 513 -22.18 21.96 -35.97
C ARG A 513 -22.32 21.67 -34.48
N GLU A 514 -22.09 20.44 -34.04
CA GLU A 514 -22.06 20.06 -32.62
C GLU A 514 -20.99 20.82 -31.83
N LEU A 515 -19.93 21.27 -32.50
CA LEU A 515 -18.86 22.11 -31.92
C LEU A 515 -19.16 23.61 -31.99
N ASP A 516 -20.38 24.00 -32.35
CA ASP A 516 -20.81 25.39 -32.56
C ASP A 516 -19.94 26.16 -33.60
N LEU A 517 -19.43 25.44 -34.61
CA LEU A 517 -18.63 25.99 -35.70
C LEU A 517 -19.40 26.02 -37.02
N PRO A 518 -19.11 26.98 -37.93
CA PRO A 518 -19.78 27.06 -39.22
C PRO A 518 -19.41 25.87 -40.10
N ALA A 519 -20.40 25.05 -40.48
CA ALA A 519 -20.21 23.95 -41.42
C ALA A 519 -19.87 24.49 -42.82
N THR A 520 -18.71 24.09 -43.33
CA THR A 520 -18.19 24.54 -44.64
C THR A 520 -18.35 23.47 -45.74
N GLY A 521 -18.68 22.22 -45.39
CA GLY A 521 -18.70 21.10 -46.33
C GLY A 521 -17.32 20.69 -46.84
N GLN A 522 -16.24 21.26 -46.30
CA GLN A 522 -14.87 21.08 -46.76
C GLN A 522 -13.96 20.69 -45.60
N HIS A 523 -12.85 20.02 -45.93
CA HIS A 523 -11.81 19.60 -44.97
C HIS A 523 -12.20 18.57 -43.90
N THR A 524 -13.42 18.04 -43.95
CA THR A 524 -13.88 16.91 -43.13
C THR A 524 -13.40 15.56 -43.66
N TRP A 525 -13.45 14.52 -42.82
CA TRP A 525 -13.20 13.14 -43.24
C TRP A 525 -14.14 12.73 -44.36
N ARG A 526 -15.45 13.03 -44.23
CA ARG A 526 -16.44 12.78 -45.29
C ARG A 526 -16.07 13.49 -46.59
N PHE A 527 -15.62 14.74 -46.55
CA PHE A 527 -15.17 15.47 -47.73
C PHE A 527 -13.98 14.78 -48.41
N GLY A 528 -12.91 14.47 -47.68
CA GLY A 528 -11.73 13.84 -48.26
C GLY A 528 -11.98 12.42 -48.76
N LEU A 529 -12.72 11.61 -48.00
CA LEU A 529 -13.18 10.28 -48.43
C LEU A 529 -14.03 10.35 -49.69
N THR A 530 -14.91 11.35 -49.80
CA THR A 530 -15.70 11.57 -51.03
C THR A 530 -14.79 11.88 -52.22
N ARG A 531 -13.78 12.75 -52.05
CA ARG A 531 -12.81 13.04 -53.13
C ARG A 531 -12.00 11.83 -53.54
N MET A 532 -11.56 11.01 -52.58
CA MET A 532 -10.81 9.79 -52.85
C MET A 532 -11.67 8.76 -53.61
N LEU A 533 -12.91 8.53 -53.16
CA LEU A 533 -13.84 7.60 -53.82
C LEU A 533 -14.33 8.12 -55.18
N LEU A 534 -14.53 9.42 -55.34
CA LEU A 534 -14.82 10.04 -56.65
C LEU A 534 -13.64 9.96 -57.62
N GLY A 535 -12.40 9.94 -57.12
CA GLY A 535 -11.22 9.74 -57.95
C GLY A 535 -10.95 8.27 -58.31
N TYR A 536 -11.63 7.33 -57.64
CA TYR A 536 -11.60 5.91 -57.97
C TYR A 536 -12.56 5.55 -59.11
N ALA A 537 -13.73 6.21 -59.15
CA ALA A 537 -14.70 6.12 -60.24
C ALA A 537 -14.23 6.91 -61.46
#